data_AF-A0A948ALV1-F1
#
_entry.id   AF-A0A948ALV1-F1
#
_cell.length_a   1.000
_cell.length_b   1.000
_cell.length_c   1.000
_cell.angle_alpha   90.00
_cell.angle_beta   90.00
_cell.angle_gamma   90.00
#
_symmetry.space_group_name_H-M   'P 1'
#
loop_
_entity.id
_entity.type
_entity.pdbx_description
1 polymer ?
#
loop_
_entity_poly.entity_id
_entity_poly.type
_entity_poly.pdbx_seq_one_letter_code
_entity_poly.pdbx_strand_id
1 'polypeptide(L)'
;MNTDDKAGLAQIAYDKALKYELDYGCCPQCVLAAVQETVGVIEDSVIKASHGLSGGGGLSGVGACGALTGGLMALSARRGRDRDKLDKGRFINNFKKGQELVDRFRGEFGGVTCQELQQQFTGKTYDMWKPEEYKAFDTARGEKCARATATVTKWVVEMM
;
A
#
# COMPACT_ATOMS: atom_id res chain seq x y z
N MET A 1 16.83 10.72 13.90
CA MET A 1 16.94 9.27 13.73
C MET A 1 18.11 9.02 12.80
N ASN A 2 19.11 8.25 13.22
CA ASN A 2 20.27 8.00 12.36
C ASN A 2 19.86 7.07 11.19
N THR A 3 20.64 7.03 10.13
CA THR A 3 20.34 6.28 8.89
C THR A 3 20.19 4.78 9.17
N ASP A 4 20.99 4.24 10.09
CA ASP A 4 20.97 2.82 10.47
C ASP A 4 19.69 2.46 11.25
N ASP A 5 19.22 3.35 12.14
CA ASP A 5 17.96 3.17 12.86
C ASP A 5 16.77 3.13 11.88
N LYS A 6 16.84 3.94 10.82
CA LYS A 6 15.78 4.00 9.79
C LYS A 6 15.73 2.74 8.94
N ALA A 7 16.89 2.21 8.56
CA ALA A 7 16.97 0.94 7.83
C ALA A 7 16.43 -0.22 8.67
N GLY A 8 16.75 -0.25 9.98
CA GLY A 8 16.21 -1.24 10.92
C GLY A 8 14.69 -1.18 11.04
N LEU A 9 14.13 0.02 11.26
CA LEU A 9 12.67 0.20 11.34
C LEU A 9 11.97 -0.16 10.02
N ALA A 10 12.57 0.18 8.88
CA ALA A 10 12.02 -0.15 7.58
C ALA A 10 11.96 -1.67 7.36
N GLN A 11 12.97 -2.41 7.85
CA GLN A 11 12.95 -3.87 7.81
C GLN A 11 11.89 -4.48 8.75
N ILE A 12 11.74 -3.95 9.96
CA ILE A 12 10.66 -4.38 10.87
C ILE A 12 9.28 -4.15 10.23
N ALA A 13 9.09 -3.00 9.57
CA ALA A 13 7.85 -2.66 8.89
C ALA A 13 7.57 -3.60 7.71
N TYR A 14 8.61 -3.97 6.95
CA TYR A 14 8.54 -4.98 5.90
C TYR A 14 8.01 -6.32 6.46
N ASP A 15 8.66 -6.84 7.51
CA ASP A 15 8.34 -8.16 8.05
C ASP A 15 6.91 -8.21 8.62
N LYS A 16 6.47 -7.13 9.29
CA LYS A 16 5.10 -6.99 9.78
C LYS A 16 4.08 -6.95 8.65
N ALA A 17 4.30 -6.11 7.64
CA ALA A 17 3.37 -5.98 6.52
C ALA A 17 3.29 -7.28 5.69
N LEU A 18 4.40 -7.99 5.52
CA LEU A 18 4.42 -9.30 4.88
C LEU A 18 3.54 -10.29 5.65
N LYS A 19 3.74 -10.38 6.96
CA LYS A 19 2.94 -11.25 7.83
C LYS A 19 1.46 -10.89 7.81
N TYR A 20 1.12 -9.62 7.94
CA TYR A 20 -0.27 -9.17 7.97
C TYR A 20 -1.01 -9.44 6.67
N GLU A 21 -0.37 -9.23 5.51
CA GLU A 21 -1.03 -9.54 4.23
C GLU A 21 -1.23 -11.04 4.03
N LEU A 22 -0.32 -11.89 4.53
CA LEU A 22 -0.47 -13.35 4.49
C LEU A 22 -1.56 -13.85 5.44
N ASP A 23 -1.64 -13.28 6.65
CA ASP A 23 -2.57 -13.74 7.69
C ASP A 23 -3.99 -13.18 7.50
N TYR A 24 -4.12 -11.94 7.01
CA TYR A 24 -5.38 -11.18 7.02
C TYR A 24 -5.80 -10.65 5.65
N GLY A 25 -4.84 -10.47 4.72
CA GLY A 25 -5.06 -9.77 3.45
C GLY A 25 -5.45 -8.30 3.64
N CYS A 26 -6.00 -7.71 2.58
CA CYS A 26 -6.35 -6.28 2.52
C CYS A 26 -5.12 -5.35 2.58
N CYS A 27 -4.39 -5.32 1.47
CA CYS A 27 -3.12 -4.60 1.31
C CYS A 27 -3.06 -3.20 1.93
N PRO A 28 -4.02 -2.27 1.70
CA PRO A 28 -3.87 -0.91 2.22
C PRO A 28 -3.91 -0.87 3.76
N GLN A 29 -4.70 -1.75 4.38
CA GLN A 29 -4.77 -1.85 5.84
C GLN A 29 -3.47 -2.40 6.41
N CYS A 30 -2.91 -3.45 5.79
CA CYS A 30 -1.65 -4.04 6.23
C CYS A 30 -0.49 -3.06 6.16
N VAL A 31 -0.39 -2.27 5.09
CA VAL A 31 0.62 -1.19 4.99
C VAL A 31 0.45 -0.19 6.14
N LEU A 32 -0.78 0.32 6.33
CA LEU A 32 -1.02 1.37 7.33
C LEU A 32 -0.83 0.89 8.76
N ALA A 33 -1.25 -0.34 9.09
CA ALA A 33 -1.04 -0.94 10.41
C ALA A 33 0.45 -1.16 10.69
N ALA A 34 1.21 -1.68 9.72
CA ALA A 34 2.65 -1.87 9.90
C ALA A 34 3.41 -0.53 10.04
N VAL A 35 3.01 0.52 9.32
CA VAL A 35 3.56 1.87 9.50
C VAL A 35 3.20 2.42 10.88
N GLN A 36 1.94 2.28 11.32
CA GLN A 36 1.48 2.72 12.64
C GLN A 36 2.37 2.14 13.76
N GLU A 37 2.59 0.82 13.73
CA GLU A 37 3.34 0.11 14.76
C GLU A 37 4.85 0.37 14.74
N THR A 38 5.39 0.93 13.66
CA THR A 38 6.84 1.12 13.50
C THR A 38 7.28 2.57 13.67
N VAL A 39 6.55 3.51 13.09
CA VAL A 39 6.92 4.94 13.09
C VAL A 39 5.81 5.86 13.59
N GLY A 40 4.66 5.30 14.00
CA GLY A 40 3.51 6.06 14.45
C GLY A 40 2.79 6.78 13.30
N VAL A 41 2.18 7.92 13.61
CA VAL A 41 1.50 8.87 12.67
C VAL A 41 0.22 8.41 11.99
N ILE A 42 -0.16 7.14 12.11
CA ILE A 42 -1.39 6.61 11.52
C ILE A 42 -2.42 6.40 12.62
N GLU A 43 -3.60 6.99 12.44
CA GLU A 43 -4.74 6.77 13.33
C GLU A 43 -5.55 5.53 12.89
N ASP A 44 -6.18 4.84 13.83
CA ASP A 44 -7.01 3.65 13.55
C ASP A 44 -8.14 3.95 12.55
N SER A 45 -8.67 5.18 12.59
CA SER A 45 -9.69 5.63 11.65
C SER A 45 -9.20 5.66 10.21
N VAL A 46 -7.91 5.94 9.98
CA VAL A 46 -7.28 5.93 8.66
C VAL A 46 -7.13 4.50 8.15
N ILE A 47 -6.72 3.57 9.02
CA ILE A 47 -6.65 2.14 8.71
C ILE A 47 -8.03 1.61 8.33
N LYS A 48 -9.06 1.90 9.14
CA LYS A 48 -10.45 1.48 8.89
C LYS A 48 -10.98 2.05 7.57
N ALA A 49 -10.76 3.33 7.30
CA ALA A 49 -11.22 3.98 6.06
C ALA A 49 -10.56 3.41 4.80
N SER A 50 -9.34 2.89 4.91
CA SER A 50 -8.60 2.33 3.77
C SER A 50 -9.12 0.97 3.27
N HIS A 51 -9.96 0.27 4.05
CA HIS A 51 -10.42 -1.09 3.73
C HIS A 51 -11.04 -1.19 2.33
N GLY A 52 -11.90 -0.22 1.97
CA GLY A 52 -12.56 -0.15 0.67
C GLY A 52 -11.65 0.21 -0.51
N LEU A 53 -10.33 0.29 -0.30
CA LEU A 53 -9.33 0.55 -1.35
C LEU A 53 -8.60 -0.74 -1.78
N SER A 54 -8.90 -1.88 -1.15
CA SER A 54 -8.32 -3.18 -1.48
C SER A 54 -8.72 -3.67 -2.88
N GLY A 55 -7.90 -4.48 -3.55
CA GLY A 55 -8.29 -5.02 -4.86
C GLY A 55 -8.61 -3.95 -5.92
N GLY A 56 -8.00 -2.75 -5.83
CA GLY A 56 -8.32 -1.62 -6.72
C GLY A 56 -9.53 -0.81 -6.29
N GLY A 57 -10.06 -1.00 -5.08
CA GLY A 57 -11.24 -0.30 -4.56
C GLY A 57 -12.27 -1.25 -3.96
N GLY A 58 -13.50 -1.21 -4.46
CA GLY A 58 -14.49 -2.24 -4.13
C GLY A 58 -14.19 -3.58 -4.82
N LEU A 59 -12.95 -4.09 -4.69
CA LEU A 59 -12.46 -5.29 -5.37
C LEU A 59 -12.65 -5.25 -6.90
N SER A 60 -12.62 -4.06 -7.50
CA SER A 60 -12.93 -3.87 -8.92
C SER A 60 -11.79 -4.28 -9.85
N GLY A 61 -10.57 -4.39 -9.35
CA GLY A 61 -9.35 -4.58 -10.15
C GLY A 61 -8.83 -3.31 -10.83
N VAL A 62 -9.70 -2.40 -11.26
CA VAL A 62 -9.36 -1.29 -12.17
C VAL A 62 -8.63 -0.13 -11.48
N GLY A 63 -8.81 0.07 -10.17
CA GLY A 63 -8.14 1.14 -9.44
C GLY A 63 -6.70 0.82 -9.04
N ALA A 64 -6.04 1.80 -8.42
CA ALA A 64 -4.68 1.66 -7.90
C ALA A 64 -4.56 0.47 -6.94
N CYS A 65 -3.42 -0.24 -6.98
CA CYS A 65 -3.15 -1.34 -6.08
C CYS A 65 -3.32 -0.90 -4.62
N GLY A 66 -3.88 -1.79 -3.80
CA GLY A 66 -4.09 -1.55 -2.39
C GLY A 66 -2.80 -1.21 -1.64
N ALA A 67 -1.69 -1.92 -1.93
CA ALA A 67 -0.39 -1.65 -1.31
C ALA A 67 0.08 -0.22 -1.63
N LEU A 68 0.05 0.18 -2.91
CA LEU A 68 0.40 1.53 -3.35
C LEU A 68 -0.48 2.59 -2.68
N THR A 69 -1.80 2.35 -2.65
CA THR A 69 -2.76 3.28 -2.06
C THR A 69 -2.53 3.44 -0.56
N GLY A 70 -2.29 2.34 0.18
CA GLY A 70 -1.91 2.38 1.58
C GLY A 70 -0.64 3.19 1.83
N GLY A 71 0.38 3.03 0.97
CA GLY A 71 1.61 3.81 1.07
C GLY A 71 1.41 5.30 0.78
N LEU A 72 0.59 5.65 -0.21
CA LEU A 72 0.21 7.04 -0.51
C LEU A 72 -0.55 7.68 0.66
N MET A 73 -1.45 6.92 1.30
CA MET A 73 -2.16 7.35 2.50
C MET A 73 -1.19 7.57 3.66
N ALA A 74 -0.25 6.66 3.89
CA ALA A 74 0.73 6.78 4.97
C ALA A 74 1.62 8.03 4.82
N LEU A 75 2.11 8.30 3.61
CA LEU A 75 2.87 9.54 3.33
C LEU A 75 2.01 10.78 3.55
N SER A 76 0.73 10.71 3.18
CA SER A 76 -0.24 11.80 3.32
C SER A 76 -0.69 12.02 4.77
N ALA A 77 -0.70 11.00 5.62
CA ALA A 77 -0.99 11.17 7.05
C ALA A 77 0.05 12.08 7.73
N ARG A 78 1.29 12.09 7.24
CA ARG A 78 2.37 12.95 7.75
C ARG A 78 2.44 14.33 7.09
N ARG A 79 2.11 14.44 5.80
CA ARG A 79 2.41 15.63 4.95
C ARG A 79 1.20 16.24 4.26
N GLY A 80 0.05 15.59 4.39
CA GLY A 80 -1.21 16.02 3.80
C GLY A 80 -1.75 17.29 4.44
N ARG A 81 -2.88 17.73 3.92
CA ARG A 81 -3.61 18.88 4.44
C ARG A 81 -4.58 18.46 5.51
N ASP A 82 -4.58 19.19 6.61
CA ASP A 82 -5.70 19.19 7.54
C ASP A 82 -6.93 19.86 6.91
N ARG A 83 -8.12 19.55 7.45
CA ARG A 83 -9.39 20.03 6.91
C ARG A 83 -9.54 21.55 6.92
N ASP A 84 -8.97 22.23 7.92
CA ASP A 84 -8.95 23.69 8.05
C ASP A 84 -7.95 24.38 7.10
N LYS A 85 -7.18 23.61 6.33
CA LYS A 85 -6.16 24.10 5.39
C LYS A 85 -6.43 23.72 3.94
N LEU A 86 -7.64 23.24 3.63
CA LEU A 86 -8.00 22.85 2.26
C LEU A 86 -7.94 24.01 1.26
N ASP A 87 -8.17 25.23 1.73
CA ASP A 87 -8.06 26.50 1.00
C ASP A 87 -6.61 27.02 0.87
N LYS A 88 -5.65 26.51 1.65
CA LYS A 88 -4.26 27.01 1.74
C LYS A 88 -3.34 26.49 0.62
N GLY A 89 -3.89 26.26 -0.56
CA GLY A 89 -3.17 25.79 -1.74
C GLY A 89 -3.02 24.28 -1.83
N ARG A 90 -2.18 23.82 -2.77
CA ARG A 90 -2.16 22.42 -3.25
C ARG A 90 -1.25 21.47 -2.48
N PHE A 91 -0.35 21.94 -1.61
CA PHE A 91 0.57 21.07 -0.84
C PHE A 91 1.38 20.12 -1.74
N ILE A 92 1.97 20.70 -2.80
CA ILE A 92 2.68 19.98 -3.88
C ILE A 92 3.79 19.04 -3.37
N ASN A 93 4.40 19.33 -2.22
CA ASN A 93 5.44 18.48 -1.66
C ASN A 93 4.93 17.07 -1.29
N ASN A 94 3.68 16.94 -0.84
CA ASN A 94 3.08 15.62 -0.61
C ASN A 94 2.94 14.85 -1.93
N PHE A 95 2.46 15.53 -2.98
CA PHE A 95 2.32 14.93 -4.30
C PHE A 95 3.67 14.52 -4.93
N LYS A 96 4.73 15.30 -4.73
CA LYS A 96 6.09 14.93 -5.17
C LYS A 96 6.57 13.62 -4.53
N LYS A 97 6.31 13.44 -3.22
CA LYS A 97 6.64 12.18 -2.52
C LYS A 97 5.73 11.03 -2.94
N GLY A 98 4.45 11.29 -3.19
CA GLY A 98 3.55 10.30 -3.77
C GLY A 98 4.00 9.85 -5.16
N GLN A 99 4.42 10.79 -6.02
CA GLN A 99 4.94 10.47 -7.35
C GLN A 99 6.21 9.61 -7.27
N GLU A 100 7.15 9.95 -6.38
CA GLU A 100 8.35 9.13 -6.15
C GLU A 100 7.98 7.68 -5.77
N LEU A 101 6.97 7.49 -4.90
CA LEU A 101 6.50 6.15 -4.54
C LEU A 101 5.83 5.44 -5.72
N VAL A 102 4.99 6.12 -6.49
CA VAL A 102 4.32 5.57 -7.68
C VAL A 102 5.34 5.11 -8.72
N ASP A 103 6.40 5.90 -8.95
CA ASP A 103 7.43 5.57 -9.92
C ASP A 103 8.28 4.37 -9.47
N ARG A 104 8.66 4.31 -8.18
CA ARG A 104 9.31 3.11 -7.60
C ARG A 104 8.42 1.88 -7.72
N PHE A 105 7.14 2.00 -7.39
CA PHE A 105 6.17 0.91 -7.46
C PHE A 105 6.00 0.39 -8.88
N ARG A 106 5.85 1.28 -9.87
CA ARG A 106 5.75 0.90 -11.28
C ARG A 106 7.03 0.23 -11.76
N GLY A 107 8.20 0.74 -11.37
CA GLY A 107 9.48 0.15 -11.74
C GLY A 107 9.69 -1.26 -11.21
N GLU A 108 9.28 -1.52 -9.97
CA GLU A 108 9.43 -2.82 -9.31
C GLU A 108 8.39 -3.85 -9.76
N PHE A 109 7.12 -3.46 -9.86
CA PHE A 109 6.01 -4.40 -10.07
C PHE A 109 5.44 -4.37 -11.49
N GLY A 110 5.90 -3.47 -12.36
CA GLY A 110 5.46 -3.40 -13.76
C GLY A 110 4.05 -2.85 -13.97
N GLY A 111 3.45 -2.22 -12.96
CA GLY A 111 2.09 -1.67 -13.01
C GLY A 111 1.76 -0.86 -11.76
N VAL A 112 0.60 -0.19 -11.75
CA VAL A 112 0.11 0.60 -10.60
C VAL A 112 -1.30 0.23 -10.17
N THR A 113 -2.08 -0.39 -11.04
CA THR A 113 -3.45 -0.86 -10.75
C THR A 113 -3.44 -2.29 -10.22
N CYS A 114 -4.50 -2.67 -9.51
CA CYS A 114 -4.59 -4.05 -9.02
C CYS A 114 -4.66 -5.05 -10.17
N GLN A 115 -5.38 -4.73 -11.24
CA GLN A 115 -5.51 -5.56 -12.44
C GLN A 115 -4.19 -5.72 -13.19
N GLU A 116 -3.40 -4.66 -13.36
CA GLU A 116 -2.04 -4.78 -13.92
C GLU A 116 -1.20 -5.71 -13.07
N LEU A 117 -1.26 -5.60 -11.74
CA LEU A 117 -0.53 -6.50 -10.86
C LEU A 117 -1.03 -7.94 -10.93
N GLN A 118 -2.34 -8.19 -11.05
CA GLN A 118 -2.87 -9.53 -11.31
C GLN A 118 -2.25 -10.12 -12.59
N GLN A 119 -2.21 -9.33 -13.66
CA GLN A 119 -1.62 -9.72 -14.94
C GLN A 119 -0.12 -10.02 -14.80
N GLN A 120 0.65 -9.14 -14.14
CA GLN A 120 2.09 -9.33 -13.92
C GLN A 120 2.38 -10.54 -13.03
N PHE A 121 1.57 -10.75 -12.00
CA PHE A 121 1.80 -11.80 -11.00
C PHE A 121 1.34 -13.17 -11.48
N THR A 122 0.30 -13.24 -12.31
CA THR A 122 -0.38 -14.52 -12.61
C THR A 122 -0.61 -14.78 -14.09
N GLY A 123 -0.35 -13.81 -14.97
CA GLY A 123 -0.57 -13.91 -16.41
C GLY A 123 -2.00 -13.67 -16.87
N LYS A 124 -2.94 -13.36 -15.96
CA LYS A 124 -4.32 -12.99 -16.31
C LYS A 124 -4.97 -12.12 -15.22
N THR A 125 -6.21 -11.71 -15.46
CA THR A 125 -7.03 -10.91 -14.54
C THR A 125 -8.23 -11.73 -14.06
N TYR A 126 -8.82 -11.33 -12.93
CA TYR A 126 -9.88 -12.07 -12.24
C TYR A 126 -10.99 -11.13 -11.79
N ASP A 127 -12.22 -11.63 -11.84
CA ASP A 127 -13.36 -11.01 -11.18
C ASP A 127 -13.38 -11.42 -9.69
N MET A 128 -12.94 -10.53 -8.81
CA MET A 128 -12.84 -10.82 -7.38
C MET A 128 -14.21 -10.87 -6.67
N TRP A 129 -15.31 -10.52 -7.35
CA TRP A 129 -16.66 -10.71 -6.83
C TRP A 129 -17.20 -12.13 -7.05
N LYS A 130 -16.54 -12.91 -7.91
CA LYS A 130 -16.82 -14.33 -8.07
C LYS A 130 -15.94 -15.15 -7.14
N PRO A 131 -16.50 -15.90 -6.18
CA PRO A 131 -15.72 -16.64 -5.18
C PRO A 131 -14.68 -17.61 -5.79
N GLU A 132 -15.03 -18.27 -6.90
CA GLU A 132 -14.15 -19.20 -7.60
C GLU A 132 -12.97 -18.51 -8.27
N GLU A 133 -13.19 -17.34 -8.88
CA GLU A 133 -12.12 -16.55 -9.49
C GLU A 133 -11.25 -15.90 -8.41
N TYR A 134 -11.84 -15.45 -7.30
CA TYR A 134 -11.07 -14.90 -6.19
C TYR A 134 -10.17 -15.95 -5.53
N LYS A 135 -10.67 -17.17 -5.33
CA LYS A 135 -9.85 -18.30 -4.84
C LYS A 135 -8.74 -18.68 -5.83
N ALA A 136 -9.05 -18.68 -7.12
CA ALA A 136 -8.06 -18.96 -8.17
C ALA A 136 -6.97 -17.87 -8.18
N PHE A 137 -7.33 -16.60 -8.03
CA PHE A 137 -6.40 -15.51 -7.88
C PHE A 137 -5.53 -15.68 -6.63
N ASP A 138 -6.14 -15.99 -5.48
CA ASP A 138 -5.43 -16.17 -4.22
C ASP A 138 -4.36 -17.27 -4.29
N THR A 139 -4.71 -18.38 -4.94
CA THR A 139 -3.76 -19.47 -5.19
C THR A 139 -2.66 -19.05 -6.17
N ALA A 140 -3.02 -18.40 -7.29
CA ALA A 140 -2.09 -18.06 -8.36
C ALA A 140 -1.12 -16.93 -7.99
N ARG A 141 -1.56 -15.96 -7.18
CA ARG A 141 -0.73 -14.83 -6.72
C ARG A 141 0.31 -15.29 -5.69
N GLY A 142 0.01 -16.34 -4.92
CA GLY A 142 0.84 -16.78 -3.80
C GLY A 142 1.21 -15.59 -2.90
N GLU A 143 2.51 -15.43 -2.62
CA GLU A 143 3.00 -14.34 -1.76
C GLU A 143 3.18 -12.99 -2.46
N LYS A 144 2.90 -12.86 -3.77
CA LYS A 144 3.30 -11.67 -4.54
C LYS A 144 2.62 -10.39 -4.06
N CYS A 145 1.34 -10.45 -3.67
CA CYS A 145 0.65 -9.31 -3.04
C CYS A 145 1.23 -8.98 -1.65
N ALA A 146 1.62 -9.99 -0.87
CA ALA A 146 2.28 -9.79 0.41
C ALA A 146 3.65 -9.13 0.26
N ARG A 147 4.44 -9.55 -0.72
CA ARG A 147 5.72 -8.92 -1.06
C ARG A 147 5.52 -7.48 -1.52
N ALA A 148 4.53 -7.20 -2.36
CA ALA A 148 4.22 -5.83 -2.77
C ALA A 148 3.86 -4.92 -1.57
N THR A 149 3.03 -5.43 -0.67
CA THR A 149 2.65 -4.74 0.58
C THR A 149 3.87 -4.49 1.47
N ALA A 150 4.69 -5.50 1.70
CA ALA A 150 5.91 -5.40 2.52
C ALA A 150 6.93 -4.41 1.95
N THR A 151 7.21 -4.51 0.64
CA THR A 151 8.14 -3.63 -0.07
C THR A 151 7.68 -2.18 -0.03
N VAL A 152 6.40 -1.90 -0.29
CA VAL A 152 5.86 -0.53 -0.19
C VAL A 152 5.98 0.01 1.23
N THR A 153 5.66 -0.82 2.23
CA THR A 153 5.76 -0.42 3.65
C THR A 153 7.18 -0.02 4.00
N LYS A 154 8.17 -0.81 3.58
CA LYS A 154 9.60 -0.50 3.76
C LYS A 154 9.96 0.85 3.15
N TRP A 155 9.63 1.07 1.88
CA TRP A 155 9.93 2.33 1.20
C TRP A 155 9.26 3.52 1.86
N VAL A 156 8.01 3.38 2.30
CA VAL A 156 7.28 4.44 3.00
C VAL A 156 8.03 4.83 4.28
N VAL A 157 8.46 3.86 5.10
CA VAL A 157 9.25 4.13 6.31
C VAL A 157 10.58 4.79 5.96
N GLU A 158 11.28 4.36 4.90
CA GLU A 158 12.50 4.99 4.39
C GLU A 158 12.25 6.42 3.86
N MET A 159 11.03 6.74 3.43
CA MET A 159 10.64 8.05 2.91
C MET A 159 10.07 9.00 3.97
N MET A 160 9.76 8.54 5.19
CA MET A 160 9.26 9.37 6.30
C MET A 160 10.33 10.21 6.97
#